data_AF-A0A6J1W672-F1
#
_entry.id   AF-A0A6J1W672-F1
#
_cell.length_a   1.000
_cell.length_b   1.000
_cell.length_c   1.000
_cell.angle_alpha   90.00
_cell.angle_beta   90.00
_cell.angle_gamma   90.00
#
_symmetry.space_group_name_H-M   'P 1'
#
loop_
_entity.id
_entity.type
_entity.pdbx_description
1 polymer ?
#
loop_
_entity_poly.entity_id
_entity_poly.type
_entity_poly.pdbx_seq_one_letter_code
_entity_poly.pdbx_strand_id
1 'polypeptide(L)'
;MRTRSDVGVRRRGNLRTPSEQRRIKRHRFSINGHFYNHKTSVFTPAYGSVTNVRINSTMTTPQVLKLLLNKFKIENSAEEFALYIVHTSGEKQKLKATDYPLIARILQGPCEQVSKVFLMEKDQVEEVTYDVAQYIKFEMPVLKSFIQKLEEEEDREVKKLKHKYSVLRVMIEQRLEEISDGPAMM
;
A
#
# COMPACT_ATOMS: atom_id res chain seq x y z
N MET A 1 4.09 4.42 -41.61
CA MET A 1 3.73 5.48 -40.64
C MET A 1 4.13 5.00 -39.25
N ARG A 2 5.02 5.71 -38.56
CA ARG A 2 5.62 5.29 -37.28
C ARG A 2 4.80 5.84 -36.11
N THR A 3 4.34 4.97 -35.23
CA THR A 3 3.64 5.30 -33.98
C THR A 3 4.64 5.89 -32.98
N ARG A 4 4.33 7.08 -32.45
CA ARG A 4 5.11 7.73 -31.38
C ARG A 4 4.47 7.41 -30.04
N SER A 5 5.02 6.43 -29.34
CA SER A 5 4.77 6.16 -27.93
C SER A 5 6.04 6.49 -27.14
N ASP A 6 6.12 7.74 -26.67
CA ASP A 6 7.05 8.15 -25.62
C ASP A 6 6.52 9.46 -25.02
N VAL A 7 5.64 9.34 -24.04
CA VAL A 7 5.21 10.49 -23.23
C VAL A 7 5.78 10.30 -21.84
N GLY A 8 7.06 10.66 -21.72
CA GLY A 8 7.74 10.77 -20.45
C GLY A 8 7.00 11.73 -19.53
N VAL A 9 6.78 11.25 -18.31
CA VAL A 9 6.48 11.97 -17.06
C VAL A 9 6.92 13.44 -17.11
N ARG A 10 5.97 14.35 -17.41
CA ARG A 10 6.16 15.79 -17.17
C ARG A 10 6.01 16.06 -15.67
N ARG A 11 7.10 15.90 -14.92
CA ARG A 11 7.23 16.49 -13.58
C ARG A 11 7.15 18.01 -13.72
N ARG A 12 6.41 18.66 -12.80
CA ARG A 12 6.32 20.11 -12.56
C ARG A 12 7.52 20.89 -13.10
N GLY A 13 7.23 21.97 -13.84
CA GLY A 13 8.22 22.83 -14.49
C GLY A 13 9.40 23.16 -13.58
N ASN A 14 10.57 22.64 -13.93
CA ASN A 14 11.83 23.12 -13.38
C ASN A 14 12.10 24.51 -13.98
N LEU A 15 12.05 25.57 -13.19
CA LEU A 15 12.60 26.90 -13.50
C LEU A 15 14.14 26.90 -13.67
N ARG A 16 14.76 25.73 -13.90
CA ARG A 16 16.21 25.58 -13.85
C ARG A 16 16.80 25.53 -15.26
N THR A 17 17.80 26.37 -15.47
CA THR A 17 18.54 26.48 -16.72
C THR A 17 19.23 25.16 -17.09
N PRO A 18 19.50 24.89 -18.38
CA PRO A 18 20.20 23.67 -18.82
C PRO A 18 21.58 23.47 -18.15
N SER A 19 22.26 24.56 -17.81
CA SER A 19 23.52 24.57 -17.05
C SER A 19 23.32 24.11 -15.61
N GLU A 20 22.27 24.55 -14.93
CA GLU A 20 21.90 24.08 -13.59
C GLU A 20 21.52 22.60 -13.58
N GLN A 21 20.79 22.13 -14.59
CA GLN A 21 20.46 20.70 -14.72
C GLN A 21 21.71 19.84 -14.93
N ARG A 22 22.68 20.28 -15.76
CA ARG A 22 23.98 19.59 -15.90
C ARG A 22 24.77 19.60 -14.60
N ARG A 23 24.77 20.72 -13.86
CA ARG A 23 25.43 20.84 -12.55
C ARG A 23 24.80 19.85 -11.56
N ILE A 24 23.47 19.82 -11.48
CA ILE A 24 22.73 18.87 -10.64
C ILE A 24 23.09 17.43 -10.99
N LYS A 25 23.07 17.02 -12.28
CA LYS A 25 23.47 15.66 -12.68
C LYS A 25 24.90 15.28 -12.25
N ARG A 26 25.85 16.21 -12.24
CA ARG A 26 27.23 15.96 -11.77
C ARG A 26 27.36 15.71 -10.27
N HIS A 27 26.41 16.19 -9.45
CA HIS A 27 26.42 16.02 -8.00
C HIS A 27 25.51 14.89 -7.50
N ARG A 28 24.92 14.14 -8.44
CA ARG A 28 23.97 13.06 -8.20
C ARG A 28 24.62 11.75 -8.59
N PHE A 29 25.08 10.98 -7.61
CA PHE A 29 25.59 9.64 -7.84
C PHE A 29 24.52 8.63 -7.44
N SER A 30 24.34 7.60 -8.28
CA SER A 30 23.53 6.44 -7.94
C SER A 30 24.44 5.37 -7.36
N ILE A 31 24.17 4.92 -6.14
CA ILE A 31 24.85 3.75 -5.55
C ILE A 31 23.78 2.67 -5.41
N ASN A 32 23.92 1.56 -6.13
CA ASN A 32 22.97 0.44 -6.12
C ASN A 32 21.51 0.88 -6.41
N GLY A 33 21.31 1.88 -7.27
CA GLY A 33 19.99 2.42 -7.60
C GLY A 33 19.43 3.44 -6.59
N HIS A 34 20.09 3.64 -5.45
CA HIS A 34 19.74 4.70 -4.51
C HIS A 34 20.34 6.04 -4.92
N PHE A 35 19.70 7.12 -4.51
CA PHE A 35 20.07 8.46 -4.91
C PHE A 35 20.80 9.19 -3.79
N TYR A 36 22.02 9.68 -4.04
CA TYR A 36 22.75 10.53 -3.08
C TYR A 36 23.07 11.90 -3.68
N ASN A 37 22.77 12.96 -2.92
CA ASN A 37 23.06 14.34 -3.28
C ASN A 37 24.23 14.89 -2.46
N HIS A 38 25.43 14.96 -3.04
CA HIS A 38 26.64 15.43 -2.33
C HIS A 38 26.60 16.89 -1.87
N LYS A 39 25.66 17.70 -2.38
CA LYS A 39 25.52 19.11 -1.96
C LYS A 39 24.69 19.27 -0.70
N THR A 40 23.69 18.41 -0.52
CA THR A 40 22.75 18.49 0.59
C THR A 40 22.92 17.32 1.55
N SER A 41 23.86 16.41 1.27
CA SER A 41 24.05 15.11 1.95
C SER A 41 22.78 14.27 2.07
N VAL A 42 21.78 14.53 1.22
CA VAL A 42 20.50 13.81 1.24
C VAL A 42 20.68 12.48 0.52
N PHE A 43 20.40 11.40 1.24
CA PHE A 43 20.24 10.07 0.69
C PHE A 43 18.76 9.73 0.54
N THR A 44 18.33 9.38 -0.67
CA THR A 44 16.99 8.91 -0.97
C THR A 44 17.07 7.45 -1.42
N PRO A 45 16.61 6.50 -0.59
CA PRO A 45 16.50 5.10 -1.00
C PRO A 45 15.61 4.97 -2.24
N ALA A 46 15.89 3.96 -3.05
CA ALA A 46 15.01 3.63 -4.16
C ALA A 46 13.66 3.14 -3.60
N TYR A 47 12.56 3.48 -4.26
CA TYR A 47 11.25 2.94 -3.84
C TYR A 47 11.29 1.41 -3.86
N GLY A 48 10.74 0.78 -2.83
CA GLY A 48 10.76 -0.68 -2.68
C GLY A 48 12.08 -1.27 -2.17
N SER A 49 13.05 -0.44 -1.75
CA SER A 49 14.29 -0.94 -1.14
C SER A 49 13.99 -1.67 0.16
N VAL A 50 14.43 -2.93 0.25
CA VAL A 50 14.21 -3.78 1.43
C VAL A 50 15.44 -3.74 2.34
N THR A 51 15.21 -3.67 3.65
CA THR A 51 16.28 -3.76 4.65
C THR A 51 15.79 -4.46 5.90
N ASN A 52 16.70 -5.17 6.56
CA ASN A 52 16.40 -5.90 7.80
C ASN A 52 17.07 -5.25 9.02
N VAL A 53 16.34 -5.08 10.12
CA VAL A 53 16.89 -4.62 11.40
C VAL A 53 16.60 -5.67 12.47
N ARG A 54 17.56 -5.90 13.37
CA ARG A 54 17.37 -6.76 14.54
C ARG A 54 16.93 -5.88 15.70
N ILE A 55 15.74 -6.14 16.23
CA ILE A 55 15.10 -5.37 17.30
C ILE A 55 14.55 -6.33 18.37
N ASN A 56 14.21 -5.80 19.55
CA ASN A 56 13.56 -6.57 20.63
C ASN A 56 12.12 -6.07 20.87
N SER A 57 11.39 -6.76 21.75
CA SER A 57 9.97 -6.50 22.03
C SER A 57 9.71 -5.18 22.76
N THR A 58 10.72 -4.59 23.39
CA THR A 58 10.59 -3.34 24.16
C THR A 58 11.00 -2.10 23.35
N MET A 59 11.42 -2.27 22.10
CA MET A 59 11.78 -1.13 21.25
C MET A 59 10.54 -0.43 20.70
N THR A 60 10.46 0.89 20.90
CA THR A 60 9.34 1.71 20.43
C THR A 60 9.52 2.13 18.96
N THR A 61 8.44 2.54 18.32
CA THR A 61 8.44 3.03 16.93
C THR A 61 9.53 4.07 16.64
N PRO A 62 9.76 5.12 17.45
CA PRO A 62 10.82 6.10 17.19
C PRO A 62 12.24 5.51 17.24
N GLN A 63 12.48 4.54 18.13
CA GLN A 63 13.78 3.88 18.23
C GLN A 63 14.06 3.02 16.99
N VAL A 64 13.08 2.24 16.56
CA VAL A 64 13.18 1.42 15.34
C VAL A 64 13.31 2.31 14.09
N LEU A 65 12.56 3.40 14.04
CA LEU A 65 12.64 4.39 12.96
C LEU A 65 14.07 4.95 12.84
N LYS A 66 14.68 5.36 13.95
CA LYS A 66 16.06 5.86 13.97
C LYS A 66 17.07 4.82 13.48
N LEU A 67 16.90 3.55 13.86
CA LEU A 67 17.75 2.46 13.35
C LEU A 67 17.65 2.33 11.83
N LEU A 68 16.44 2.38 11.27
CA LEU A 68 16.21 2.29 9.83
C LEU A 68 16.80 3.48 9.08
N LEU A 69 16.57 4.71 9.56
CA LEU A 69 17.14 5.93 8.97
C LEU A 69 18.68 5.87 8.98
N ASN A 70 19.28 5.47 10.10
CA ASN A 70 20.73 5.30 10.21
C ASN A 70 21.26 4.23 9.26
N LYS A 71 20.53 3.11 9.10
CA LYS A 71 20.93 2.03 8.20
C LYS A 71 20.89 2.46 6.74
N PHE A 72 19.90 3.26 6.36
CA PHE A 72 19.81 3.86 5.03
C PHE A 72 20.65 5.14 4.87
N LYS A 73 21.35 5.61 5.90
CA LYS A 73 22.12 6.88 5.84
C LYS A 73 21.26 8.09 5.45
N ILE A 74 20.01 8.11 5.92
CA ILE A 74 19.10 9.25 5.76
C ILE A 74 19.43 10.27 6.85
N GLU A 75 19.85 11.47 6.45
CA GLU A 75 20.22 12.56 7.37
C GLU A 75 19.04 13.48 7.74
N ASN A 76 17.91 13.35 7.06
CA ASN A 76 16.67 14.09 7.34
C ASN A 76 16.14 13.85 8.77
N SER A 77 15.29 14.76 9.24
CA SER A 77 14.68 14.63 10.57
C SER A 77 13.82 13.38 10.64
N ALA A 78 13.95 12.61 11.74
CA ALA A 78 13.08 11.45 11.98
C ALA A 78 11.60 11.84 12.08
N GLU A 79 11.29 13.11 12.36
CA GLU A 79 9.93 13.62 12.40
C GLU A 79 9.28 13.70 11.02
N GLU A 80 10.06 13.72 9.94
CA GLU A 80 9.55 13.69 8.57
C GLU A 80 9.05 12.29 8.17
N PHE A 81 9.38 11.25 8.95
CA PHE A 81 9.09 9.85 8.64
C PHE A 81 8.16 9.17 9.64
N ALA A 82 7.49 8.12 9.18
CA ALA A 82 6.73 7.21 10.03
C ALA A 82 6.81 5.78 9.50
N LEU A 83 6.53 4.84 10.40
CA LEU A 83 6.35 3.43 10.06
C LEU A 83 4.87 3.15 9.80
N TYR A 84 4.60 2.43 8.72
CA TYR A 84 3.27 2.00 8.34
C TYR A 84 3.24 0.48 8.15
N ILE A 85 2.15 -0.15 8.57
CA ILE A 85 1.79 -1.50 8.15
C ILE A 85 0.88 -1.34 6.94
N VAL A 86 1.23 -1.99 5.83
CA VAL A 86 0.44 -1.97 4.60
C VAL A 86 0.02 -3.40 4.28
N HIS A 87 -1.28 -3.60 4.13
CA HIS A 87 -1.88 -4.88 3.77
C HIS A 87 -2.04 -5.01 2.26
N THR A 88 -2.22 -6.23 1.76
CA THR A 88 -2.51 -6.45 0.33
C THR A 88 -3.85 -5.92 -0.14
N SER A 89 -4.78 -5.66 0.79
CA SER A 89 -6.01 -4.91 0.53
C SER A 89 -5.77 -3.45 0.17
N GLY A 90 -4.56 -2.92 0.40
CA GLY A 90 -4.24 -1.49 0.32
C GLY A 90 -4.46 -0.74 1.63
N GLU A 91 -5.02 -1.39 2.66
CA GLU A 91 -5.16 -0.78 3.98
C GLU A 91 -3.78 -0.40 4.54
N LYS A 92 -3.67 0.86 5.00
CA LYS A 92 -2.45 1.45 5.54
C LYS A 92 -2.68 1.92 6.97
N GLN A 93 -2.03 1.25 7.91
CA GLN A 93 -2.08 1.60 9.32
C GLN A 93 -0.76 2.26 9.78
N LYS A 94 -0.85 3.49 10.30
CA LYS A 94 0.32 4.19 10.89
C LYS A 94 0.62 3.65 12.29
N LEU A 95 1.89 3.32 12.56
CA LEU A 95 2.33 2.99 13.92
C LEU A 95 2.52 4.28 14.74
N LYS A 96 1.96 4.28 15.95
CA LYS A 96 2.09 5.38 16.92
C LYS A 96 3.49 5.36 17.53
N ALA A 97 3.90 6.48 18.11
CA ALA A 97 5.17 6.60 18.81
C ALA A 97 5.28 5.64 20.01
N THR A 98 4.14 5.31 20.64
CA THR A 98 4.04 4.41 21.79
C THR A 98 3.95 2.93 21.41
N ASP A 99 3.83 2.62 20.12
CA ASP A 99 3.71 1.23 19.65
C ASP A 99 5.08 0.54 19.59
N TYR A 100 5.06 -0.79 19.57
CA TYR A 100 6.23 -1.65 19.50
C TYR A 100 6.26 -2.40 18.16
N PRO A 101 7.06 -1.97 17.16
CA PRO A 101 6.99 -2.52 15.80
C PRO A 101 7.22 -4.03 15.70
N LEU A 102 8.02 -4.64 16.58
CA LEU A 102 8.21 -6.09 16.60
C LEU A 102 6.91 -6.82 16.96
N ILE A 103 6.22 -6.35 18.01
CA ILE A 103 4.94 -6.91 18.43
C ILE A 103 3.89 -6.72 17.34
N ALA A 104 3.84 -5.53 16.75
CA ALA A 104 2.94 -5.25 15.64
C ALA A 104 3.20 -6.20 14.46
N ARG A 105 4.47 -6.49 14.10
CA ARG A 105 4.79 -7.45 13.04
C ARG A 105 4.40 -8.88 13.39
N ILE A 106 4.62 -9.32 14.63
CA ILE A 106 4.24 -10.67 15.07
C ILE A 106 2.73 -10.88 14.97
N LEU A 107 1.92 -9.90 15.37
CA LEU A 107 0.46 -9.96 15.27
C LEU A 107 -0.03 -10.09 13.82
N GLN A 108 0.69 -9.48 12.87
CA GLN A 108 0.38 -9.58 11.44
C GLN A 108 0.88 -10.87 10.78
N GLY A 109 1.71 -11.65 11.48
CA GLY A 109 2.35 -12.84 10.96
C GLY A 109 3.55 -12.58 10.04
N PRO A 110 4.28 -13.64 9.67
CA PRO A 110 5.53 -13.52 8.92
C PRO A 110 5.33 -13.30 7.41
N CYS A 111 4.16 -13.63 6.86
CA CYS A 111 3.93 -13.64 5.42
C CYS A 111 3.93 -12.22 4.83
N GLU A 112 4.91 -11.93 3.97
CA GLU A 112 4.99 -10.64 3.26
C GLU A 112 3.91 -10.47 2.19
N GLN A 113 3.21 -11.55 1.80
CA GLN A 113 2.05 -11.49 0.90
C GLN A 113 0.75 -11.10 1.63
N VAL A 114 0.78 -10.95 2.96
CA VAL A 114 -0.39 -10.50 3.74
C VAL A 114 -0.22 -9.05 4.14
N SER A 115 0.94 -8.73 4.75
CA SER A 115 1.26 -7.38 5.18
C SER A 115 2.77 -7.14 5.12
N LYS A 116 3.15 -5.87 4.99
CA LYS A 116 4.55 -5.41 5.03
C LYS A 116 4.67 -4.16 5.89
N VAL A 117 5.84 -3.96 6.48
CA VAL A 117 6.17 -2.74 7.22
C VAL A 117 6.96 -1.81 6.31
N PHE A 118 6.49 -0.58 6.14
CA PHE A 118 7.09 0.44 5.30
C PHE A 118 7.59 1.62 6.12
N LEU A 119 8.76 2.12 5.76
CA LEU A 119 9.25 3.43 6.15
C LEU A 119 8.81 4.43 5.06
N MET A 120 8.03 5.46 5.45
CA MET A 120 7.50 6.46 4.51
C MET A 120 7.58 7.86 5.11
N GLU A 121 7.63 8.88 4.25
CA GLU A 121 7.47 10.28 4.67
C GLU A 121 6.02 10.52 5.13
N LYS A 122 5.83 11.31 6.20
CA LYS A 122 4.51 11.58 6.80
C LYS A 122 3.61 12.39 5.86
N ASP A 123 4.20 13.35 5.16
CA ASP A 123 3.51 14.28 4.28
C ASP A 123 3.59 13.84 2.81
N GLN A 124 3.94 12.58 2.57
CA GLN A 124 3.83 12.01 1.23
C GLN A 124 2.35 12.01 0.87
N VAL A 125 1.94 12.99 0.06
CA VAL A 125 0.61 13.04 -0.54
C VAL A 125 0.38 11.67 -1.15
N GLU A 126 -0.62 10.97 -0.64
CA GLU A 126 -1.02 9.67 -1.17
C GLU A 126 -1.23 9.86 -2.67
N GLU A 127 -0.35 9.25 -3.47
CA GLU A 127 -0.50 9.32 -4.91
C GLU A 127 -1.83 8.65 -5.22
N VAL A 128 -2.83 9.47 -5.57
CA VAL A 128 -4.14 8.98 -5.98
C VAL A 128 -3.89 8.04 -7.14
N THR A 129 -4.23 6.76 -6.94
CA THR A 129 -4.01 5.76 -7.97
C THR A 129 -4.73 6.18 -9.25
N TYR A 130 -4.21 5.75 -10.40
CA TYR A 130 -4.79 6.13 -11.69
C TYR A 130 -6.30 5.83 -11.75
N ASP A 131 -6.73 4.75 -11.10
CA ASP A 131 -8.12 4.28 -11.05
C ASP A 131 -9.06 5.24 -10.30
N VAL A 132 -8.57 5.93 -9.25
CA VAL A 132 -9.38 6.91 -8.50
C VAL A 132 -9.14 8.36 -8.92
N ALA A 133 -8.09 8.66 -9.67
CA ALA A 133 -7.76 10.03 -10.09
C ALA A 133 -8.90 10.69 -10.90
N GLN A 134 -9.70 9.90 -11.62
CA GLN A 134 -10.85 10.39 -12.38
C GLN A 134 -11.95 11.02 -11.52
N TYR A 135 -12.00 10.69 -10.23
CA TYR A 135 -13.03 11.19 -9.33
C TYR A 135 -12.72 12.56 -8.73
N ILE A 136 -11.46 13.00 -8.78
CA ILE A 136 -11.00 14.30 -8.21
C ILE A 136 -11.78 15.49 -8.79
N LYS A 137 -12.28 15.37 -10.03
CA LYS A 137 -13.03 16.44 -10.71
C LYS A 137 -14.47 16.62 -10.21
N PHE A 138 -14.99 15.71 -9.37
CA PHE A 138 -16.38 15.76 -8.91
C PHE A 138 -16.50 16.43 -7.55
N GLU A 139 -17.63 17.11 -7.33
CA GLU A 139 -17.96 17.72 -6.04
C GLU A 139 -18.31 16.66 -4.99
N MET A 140 -18.11 17.00 -3.71
CA MET A 140 -18.38 16.09 -2.58
C MET A 140 -19.79 15.45 -2.58
N PRO A 141 -20.88 16.13 -2.94
CA PRO A 141 -22.20 15.50 -3.02
C PRO A 141 -22.27 14.40 -4.10
N VAL A 142 -21.61 14.61 -5.23
CA VAL A 142 -21.56 13.64 -6.33
C VAL A 142 -20.76 12.41 -5.92
N LEU A 143 -19.61 12.62 -5.27
CA LEU A 143 -18.79 11.52 -4.72
C LEU A 143 -19.56 10.66 -3.72
N LYS A 144 -20.30 11.30 -2.82
CA LYS A 144 -21.20 10.57 -1.88
C LYS A 144 -22.24 9.73 -2.61
N SER A 145 -22.80 10.23 -3.71
CA SER A 145 -23.77 9.46 -4.50
C SER A 145 -23.15 8.21 -5.16
N PHE A 146 -21.86 8.26 -5.53
CA PHE A 146 -21.17 7.07 -6.05
C PHE A 146 -20.98 6.01 -4.97
N ILE A 147 -20.55 6.41 -3.77
CA ILE A 147 -20.40 5.50 -2.64
C ILE A 147 -21.73 4.82 -2.33
N GLN A 148 -22.82 5.60 -2.22
CA GLN A 148 -24.15 5.06 -1.97
C GLN A 148 -24.58 4.04 -3.04
N LYS A 149 -24.35 4.34 -4.32
CA LYS A 149 -24.69 3.40 -5.41
C LYS A 149 -23.88 2.11 -5.36
N LEU A 150 -22.61 2.18 -4.97
CA LEU A 150 -21.75 1.00 -4.81
C LEU A 150 -22.23 0.14 -3.63
N GLU A 151 -22.60 0.76 -2.51
CA GLU A 151 -23.19 0.05 -1.36
C GLU A 151 -24.51 -0.65 -1.75
N GLU A 152 -25.40 0.04 -2.48
CA GLU A 152 -26.65 -0.54 -2.97
C GLU A 152 -26.43 -1.71 -3.96
N GLU A 153 -25.36 -1.66 -4.76
CA GLU A 153 -24.98 -2.73 -5.68
C GLU A 153 -24.40 -3.94 -4.93
N GLU A 154 -23.51 -3.70 -3.96
CA GLU A 154 -22.95 -4.73 -3.09
C GLU A 154 -24.05 -5.48 -2.34
N ASP A 155 -24.98 -4.75 -1.71
CA ASP A 155 -26.13 -5.34 -0.99
C ASP A 155 -26.99 -6.22 -1.89
N ARG A 156 -27.18 -5.81 -3.15
CA ARG A 156 -27.94 -6.58 -4.14
C ARG A 156 -27.24 -7.88 -4.49
N GLU A 157 -25.92 -7.85 -4.72
CA GLU A 157 -25.15 -9.05 -5.02
C GLU A 157 -25.06 -9.98 -3.80
N VAL A 158 -24.90 -9.45 -2.58
CA VAL A 158 -24.97 -10.23 -1.34
C VAL A 158 -26.32 -10.95 -1.22
N LYS A 159 -27.43 -10.24 -1.47
CA LYS A 159 -28.78 -10.83 -1.39
C LYS A 159 -28.98 -11.94 -2.42
N LYS A 160 -28.53 -11.71 -3.66
CA LYS A 160 -28.58 -12.69 -4.75
C LYS A 160 -27.74 -13.93 -4.42
N LEU A 161 -26.55 -13.73 -3.86
CA LEU A 161 -25.66 -14.81 -3.45
C LEU A 161 -26.26 -15.63 -2.31
N LYS A 162 -26.81 -14.97 -1.28
CA LYS A 162 -27.53 -15.63 -0.17
C LYS A 162 -28.71 -16.46 -0.68
N HIS A 163 -29.51 -15.91 -1.59
CA HIS A 163 -30.63 -16.65 -2.19
C HIS A 163 -30.15 -17.90 -2.95
N LYS A 164 -29.11 -17.77 -3.79
CA LYS A 164 -28.51 -18.89 -4.51
C LYS A 164 -28.05 -19.99 -3.57
N TYR A 165 -27.32 -19.65 -2.50
CA TYR A 165 -26.86 -20.63 -1.52
C TYR A 165 -28.00 -21.25 -0.72
N SER A 166 -29.05 -20.49 -0.41
CA SER A 166 -30.25 -21.03 0.24
C SER A 166 -30.94 -22.09 -0.62
N VAL A 167 -31.10 -21.83 -1.92
CA VAL A 167 -31.71 -22.80 -2.86
C VAL A 167 -30.83 -24.05 -2.99
N LEU A 168 -29.52 -23.87 -3.17
CA LEU A 168 -28.58 -24.98 -3.25
C LEU A 168 -28.59 -25.85 -1.98
N ARG A 169 -28.68 -25.22 -0.81
CA ARG A 169 -28.78 -25.94 0.46
C ARG A 169 -30.03 -26.82 0.51
N VAL A 170 -31.21 -26.28 0.17
CA VAL A 170 -32.46 -27.06 0.14
C VAL A 170 -32.36 -28.23 -0.85
N MET A 171 -31.77 -28.01 -2.04
CA MET A 171 -31.56 -29.09 -3.01
C MET A 171 -30.65 -30.20 -2.47
N ILE A 172 -29.56 -29.83 -1.77
CA ILE A 172 -28.66 -30.81 -1.16
C ILE A 172 -29.36 -31.58 -0.05
N GLU A 173 -30.11 -30.90 0.82
CA GLU A 173 -30.88 -31.51 1.91
C GLU A 173 -31.90 -32.52 1.34
N GLN A 174 -32.66 -32.15 0.31
CA GLN A 174 -33.61 -33.06 -0.36
C GLN A 174 -32.92 -34.29 -0.97
N ARG A 175 -31.76 -34.11 -1.61
CA ARG A 175 -30.98 -35.23 -2.16
C ARG A 175 -30.45 -36.16 -1.08
N LEU A 176 -30.04 -35.63 0.08
CA LEU A 176 -29.59 -36.44 1.20
C LEU A 176 -30.74 -37.27 1.79
N GLU A 177 -31.94 -36.70 1.89
CA GLU A 177 -33.16 -37.41 2.31
C GLU A 177 -33.52 -38.55 1.34
N GLU A 178 -33.54 -38.29 0.02
CA GLU A 178 -33.79 -39.29 -1.02
C GLU A 178 -32.79 -40.47 -0.97
N ILE A 179 -31.52 -40.20 -0.66
CA ILE A 179 -30.49 -41.24 -0.50
C ILE A 179 -30.70 -42.03 0.79
N SER A 180 -31.21 -41.41 1.85
CA SER A 180 -31.48 -42.09 3.13
C SER A 180 -32.74 -42.97 3.11
N ASP A 181 -33.72 -42.63 2.27
CA ASP A 181 -34.99 -43.38 2.10
C ASP A 181 -34.98 -44.39 0.93
N GLY A 182 -33.87 -44.51 0.19
CA GLY A 182 -33.65 -45.57 -0.80
C GLY A 182 -33.43 -46.94 -0.13
N PRO A 183 -33.88 -48.06 -0.75
CA PRO A 183 -34.09 -49.32 -0.05
C PRO A 183 -32.80 -49.83 0.59
N ALA A 184 -32.88 -50.08 1.90
CA ALA A 184 -32.01 -51.01 2.57
C ALA A 184 -31.88 -52.28 1.70
N MET A 185 -30.64 -52.65 1.45
CA MET A 185 -30.25 -53.87 0.75
C MET A 185 -31.19 -55.03 1.11
N MET A 186 -31.85 -55.58 0.08
CA MET A 186 -32.10 -57.03 0.02
C MET A 186 -30.75 -57.76 -0.08
#